data_AF-A0A485BW06-F1
#
_entry.id   AF-A0A485BW06-F1
#
_cell.length_a   1.000
_cell.length_b   1.000
_cell.length_c   1.000
_cell.angle_alpha   90.00
_cell.angle_beta   90.00
_cell.angle_gamma   90.00
#
_symmetry.space_group_name_H-M   'P 1'
#
loop_
_entity.id
_entity.type
_entity.pdbx_description
1 polymer ?
#
loop_
_entity_poly.entity_id
_entity_poly.type
_entity_poly.pdbx_seq_one_letter_code
_entity_poly.pdbx_strand_id
1 'polypeptide(L)'
;MALESHSYFWILFFALMLANIAHDMVVCVQQPMFTEMFGASYRYSGAGVGYQVASVVGGGFTPFIAAALVTFSGGSWHSVAIYLTAGCLLSAITAMLMKKPQHA
;
A
#
# COMPACT_ATOMS: atom_id res chain seq x y z
N MET A 1 -0.32 26.58 -15.45
CA MET A 1 0.98 26.20 -16.07
C MET A 1 1.06 24.75 -16.59
N ALA A 2 0.29 23.77 -16.10
CA ALA A 2 -0.02 22.54 -16.86
C ALA A 2 -1.53 22.46 -17.20
N LEU A 3 -2.39 22.77 -16.22
CA LEU A 3 -3.85 22.78 -16.35
C LEU A 3 -4.41 23.76 -17.42
N GLU A 4 -3.66 24.81 -17.76
CA GLU A 4 -4.05 25.84 -18.74
C GLU A 4 -3.77 25.43 -20.20
N SER A 5 -3.01 24.35 -20.43
CA SER A 5 -2.61 23.90 -21.78
C SER A 5 -3.74 23.19 -22.54
N HIS A 6 -4.92 23.02 -21.96
CA HIS A 6 -6.05 22.22 -22.48
C HIS A 6 -5.70 20.77 -22.87
N SER A 7 -4.48 20.31 -22.59
CA SER A 7 -4.02 18.96 -22.90
C SER A 7 -4.21 18.02 -21.72
N TYR A 8 -5.46 17.87 -21.32
CA TYR A 8 -5.87 16.95 -20.23
C TYR A 8 -5.37 15.53 -20.49
N PHE A 9 -5.30 15.12 -21.76
CA PHE A 9 -4.79 13.82 -22.16
C PHE A 9 -3.36 13.56 -21.64
N TRP A 10 -2.41 14.47 -21.91
CA TRP A 10 -1.01 14.26 -21.50
C TRP A 10 -0.84 14.33 -19.99
N ILE A 11 -1.57 15.21 -19.31
CA ILE A 11 -1.52 15.33 -17.85
C ILE A 11 -2.01 14.03 -17.21
N LEU A 12 -3.16 13.52 -17.65
CA LEU A 12 -3.72 12.27 -17.13
C LEU A 12 -2.80 11.10 -17.47
N PHE A 13 -2.27 11.03 -18.70
CA PHE A 13 -1.35 9.98 -19.11
C PHE A 13 -0.13 9.90 -18.19
N PHE A 14 0.59 11.02 -18.00
CA PHE A 14 1.78 11.03 -17.15
C PHE A 14 1.46 10.82 -15.67
N ALA A 15 0.37 11.39 -15.16
CA ALA A 15 -0.05 11.20 -13.78
C ALA A 15 -0.38 9.73 -13.49
N LEU A 16 -1.14 9.08 -14.37
CA LEU A 16 -1.49 7.66 -14.25
C LEU A 16 -0.25 6.78 -14.40
N MET A 17 0.62 7.07 -15.37
CA MET A 17 1.83 6.29 -15.59
C MET A 17 2.77 6.37 -14.39
N LEU A 18 2.98 7.56 -13.83
CA LEU A 18 3.83 7.75 -12.66
C LEU A 18 3.25 7.05 -11.42
N ALA A 19 1.94 7.16 -11.20
CA ALA A 19 1.28 6.50 -10.08
C ALA A 19 1.34 4.96 -10.20
N ASN A 20 1.10 4.39 -11.38
CA ASN A 20 1.17 2.94 -11.60
C ASN A 20 2.61 2.42 -11.49
N ILE A 21 3.59 3.11 -12.08
CA ILE A 21 5.00 2.69 -11.97
C ILE A 21 5.45 2.66 -10.50
N ALA A 22 5.14 3.71 -9.73
CA ALA A 22 5.47 3.75 -8.32
C ALA A 22 4.83 2.61 -7.53
N HIS A 23 3.56 2.31 -7.82
CA HIS A 23 2.83 1.21 -7.20
C HIS A 23 3.41 -0.16 -7.61
N ASP A 24 3.66 -0.38 -8.90
CA ASP A 24 4.12 -1.64 -9.48
C ASP A 24 5.53 -2.03 -9.02
N MET A 25 6.41 -1.05 -8.84
CA MET A 25 7.73 -1.27 -8.25
C MET A 25 7.66 -1.84 -6.82
N VAL A 26 6.64 -1.46 -6.05
CA VAL A 26 6.46 -1.98 -4.68
C VAL A 26 5.83 -3.36 -4.72
N VAL A 27 4.77 -3.54 -5.52
CA VAL A 27 4.05 -4.83 -5.54
C VAL A 27 4.87 -5.96 -6.17
N CYS A 28 5.80 -5.68 -7.10
CA CYS A 28 6.60 -6.71 -7.75
C CYS A 28 7.57 -7.42 -6.80
N VAL A 29 8.07 -6.73 -5.77
CA VAL A 29 8.92 -7.32 -4.72
C VAL A 29 8.05 -7.93 -3.61
N GLN A 30 6.93 -7.27 -3.29
CA GLN A 30 6.04 -7.68 -2.20
C GLN A 30 5.40 -9.05 -2.46
N GLN A 31 4.87 -9.29 -3.67
CA GLN A 31 4.17 -10.53 -4.01
C GLN A 31 5.03 -11.81 -3.88
N PRO A 32 6.24 -11.91 -4.49
CA PRO A 32 7.08 -13.10 -4.34
C PRO A 32 7.50 -13.32 -2.88
N MET A 33 7.84 -12.23 -2.16
CA MET A 33 8.19 -12.29 -0.74
C MET A 33 7.09 -12.94 0.11
N PHE A 34 5.82 -12.60 -0.15
CA PHE A 34 4.70 -13.26 0.54
C PHE A 34 4.58 -14.75 0.18
N THR A 35 4.75 -15.12 -1.09
CA THR A 35 4.65 -16.53 -1.48
C THR A 35 5.78 -17.42 -0.96
N GLU A 36 6.95 -16.85 -0.68
CA GLU A 36 8.11 -17.58 -0.13
C GLU A 36 7.96 -17.89 1.36
N MET A 37 7.13 -17.12 2.08
CA MET A 37 6.83 -17.40 3.50
C MET A 37 5.98 -18.66 3.70
N PHE A 38 5.30 -19.15 2.66
CA PHE A 38 4.43 -20.33 2.75
C PHE A 38 5.10 -21.54 2.08
N GLY A 39 4.88 -22.74 2.62
CA GLY A 39 5.44 -23.98 2.04
C GLY A 39 4.89 -24.28 0.64
N ALA A 40 5.68 -24.96 -0.20
CA ALA A 40 5.41 -25.22 -1.63
C ALA A 40 3.97 -25.69 -1.94
N SER A 41 3.40 -26.55 -1.09
CA SER A 41 2.07 -27.13 -1.26
C SER A 41 0.90 -26.13 -1.12
N TYR A 42 1.12 -24.99 -0.45
CA TYR A 42 0.06 -24.01 -0.15
C TYR A 42 0.46 -22.56 -0.47
N ARG A 43 1.52 -22.32 -1.24
CA ARG A 43 2.04 -20.97 -1.56
C ARG A 43 0.96 -20.01 -2.07
N TYR A 44 0.23 -20.42 -3.10
CA TYR A 44 -0.79 -19.57 -3.74
C TYR A 44 -2.04 -19.40 -2.88
N SER A 45 -2.52 -20.45 -2.22
CA SER A 45 -3.71 -20.39 -1.37
C SER A 45 -3.44 -19.59 -0.09
N GLY A 46 -2.31 -19.84 0.58
CA GLY A 46 -1.90 -19.12 1.79
C GLY A 46 -1.61 -17.65 1.53
N ALA A 47 -0.85 -17.33 0.47
CA ALA A 47 -0.58 -15.94 0.10
C ALA A 47 -1.84 -15.21 -0.35
N GLY A 48 -2.71 -15.85 -1.12
CA GLY A 48 -3.97 -15.28 -1.59
C GLY A 48 -4.96 -15.00 -0.46
N VAL A 49 -5.16 -15.96 0.46
CA VAL A 49 -6.03 -15.77 1.63
C VAL A 49 -5.47 -14.68 2.55
N GLY A 50 -4.16 -14.67 2.80
CA GLY A 50 -3.50 -13.63 3.58
C GLY A 50 -3.68 -12.24 2.96
N TYR A 51 -3.51 -12.13 1.65
CA TYR A 51 -3.71 -10.87 0.92
C TYR A 51 -5.16 -10.38 1.00
N GLN A 52 -6.15 -11.26 0.81
CA GLN A 52 -7.55 -10.87 0.85
C GLN A 52 -7.98 -10.44 2.26
N VAL A 53 -7.55 -11.16 3.29
CA VAL A 53 -7.83 -10.79 4.69
C VAL A 53 -7.16 -9.44 5.01
N ALA A 54 -5.90 -9.26 4.63
CA ALA A 54 -5.19 -8.00 4.83
C ALA A 54 -5.81 -6.84 4.04
N SER A 55 -6.32 -7.09 2.84
CA SER A 55 -6.98 -6.08 2.01
C SER A 55 -8.31 -5.63 2.60
N VAL A 56 -9.10 -6.56 3.14
CA VAL A 56 -10.39 -6.24 3.78
C VAL A 56 -10.16 -5.42 5.05
N VAL A 57 -9.21 -5.84 5.89
CA VAL A 57 -8.95 -5.19 7.19
C VAL A 57 -8.13 -3.90 7.05
N GLY A 58 -7.07 -3.92 6.25
CA GLY A 58 -6.19 -2.76 6.05
C GLY A 58 -6.75 -1.82 5.00
N GLY A 59 -6.91 -2.30 3.76
CA GLY A 59 -7.31 -1.47 2.62
C GLY A 59 -8.73 -0.91 2.74
N GLY A 60 -9.69 -1.73 3.20
CA GLY A 60 -11.09 -1.34 3.30
C GLY A 60 -11.38 -0.26 4.35
N PHE A 61 -10.75 -0.34 5.53
CA PHE A 61 -11.03 0.58 6.64
C PHE A 61 -10.20 1.86 6.61
N THR A 62 -9.07 1.86 5.92
CA THR A 62 -8.18 3.03 5.76
C THR A 62 -8.91 4.32 5.35
N PRO A 63 -9.73 4.36 4.27
CA PRO A 63 -10.42 5.58 3.87
C PRO A 63 -11.45 6.07 4.90
N PHE A 64 -12.13 5.17 5.61
CA PHE A 64 -13.08 5.52 6.67
C PHE A 64 -12.35 6.16 7.86
N ILE A 65 -11.22 5.57 8.28
CA ILE A 65 -10.40 6.10 9.37
C ILE A 65 -9.82 7.47 8.99
N ALA A 66 -9.32 7.61 7.75
CA ALA A 66 -8.80 8.87 7.24
C ALA A 66 -9.88 9.96 7.21
N ALA A 67 -11.08 9.66 6.70
CA ALA A 67 -12.19 10.60 6.65
C ALA A 67 -12.64 11.03 8.06
N ALA A 68 -12.70 10.08 9.01
CA ALA A 68 -13.03 10.37 10.40
C ALA A 68 -11.96 11.27 11.06
N LEU A 69 -10.67 10.99 10.84
CA LEU A 69 -9.56 11.80 11.35
C LEU A 69 -9.55 13.22 10.79
N VAL A 70 -9.83 13.40 9.50
CA VAL A 70 -9.94 14.73 8.88
C VAL A 70 -11.09 15.53 9.50
N THR A 71 -12.24 14.87 9.70
CA THR A 71 -13.43 15.51 10.30
C THR A 71 -13.17 15.91 11.75
N PHE A 72 -12.48 15.05 12.52
CA PHE A 72 -12.17 15.31 13.92
C PHE A 72 -11.08 16.39 14.11
N SER A 73 -10.16 16.50 13.14
CA SER A 73 -9.07 17.48 13.16
C SER A 73 -9.43 18.82 12.51
N GLY A 74 -10.72 19.08 12.27
CA GLY A 74 -11.20 20.33 11.69
C GLY A 74 -10.67 20.63 10.28
N GLY A 75 -10.35 19.58 9.50
CA GLY A 75 -9.79 19.71 8.16
C GLY A 75 -8.25 19.74 8.08
N SER A 76 -7.54 19.57 9.19
CA SER A 76 -6.07 19.54 9.19
C SER A 76 -5.51 18.23 8.61
N TRP A 77 -4.63 18.35 7.61
CA TRP A 77 -3.94 17.23 6.95
C TRP A 77 -2.93 16.51 7.86
N HIS A 78 -2.52 17.15 8.96
CA HIS A 78 -1.52 16.61 9.89
C HIS A 78 -1.97 15.28 10.53
N SER A 79 -3.27 15.13 10.82
CA SER A 79 -3.80 13.90 11.42
C SER A 79 -3.74 12.70 10.48
N VAL A 80 -3.93 12.92 9.18
CA VAL A 80 -3.76 11.87 8.15
C VAL A 80 -2.29 11.53 7.98
N ALA A 81 -1.41 12.53 8.00
CA ALA A 81 0.05 12.31 7.91
C ALA A 81 0.57 11.49 9.09
N ILE A 82 0.11 11.75 10.32
CA ILE A 82 0.47 10.96 11.52
C ILE A 82 -0.04 9.52 11.38
N TYR A 83 -1.28 9.32 10.94
CA TYR A 83 -1.83 7.99 10.72
C TYR A 83 -1.02 7.19 9.69
N LEU A 84 -0.66 7.82 8.56
CA LEU A 84 0.16 7.20 7.52
C LEU A 84 1.57 6.86 8.05
N THR A 85 2.18 7.78 8.80
CA THR A 85 3.50 7.58 9.42
C THR A 85 3.48 6.41 10.40
N ALA A 86 2.45 6.30 11.23
CA ALA A 86 2.26 5.17 12.15
C ALA A 86 2.13 3.85 11.38
N GLY A 87 1.37 3.83 10.27
CA GLY A 87 1.28 2.66 9.39
C GLY A 87 2.63 2.27 8.77
N CYS A 88 3.41 3.23 8.29
CA CYS A 88 4.76 2.99 7.76
C CYS A 88 5.70 2.43 8.83
N LEU A 89 5.68 2.98 10.04
CA LEU A 89 6.49 2.49 11.16
C LEU A 89 6.12 1.05 11.54
N LEU A 90 4.82 0.74 11.60
CA LEU A 90 4.35 -0.62 11.87
C LEU A 90 4.86 -1.59 10.79
N SER A 91 4.78 -1.20 9.51
CA SER A 91 5.30 -1.99 8.39
C SER A 91 6.82 -2.17 8.46
N ALA A 92 7.56 -1.13 8.87
CA ALA A 92 9.01 -1.24 9.05
C ALA A 92 9.36 -2.19 10.21
N ILE A 93 8.63 -2.11 11.33
CA ILE A 93 8.84 -3.00 12.47
C ILE A 93 8.55 -4.46 12.11
N THR A 94 7.45 -4.73 11.39
CA THR A 94 7.14 -6.09 10.94
C THR A 94 8.18 -6.61 9.97
N ALA A 95 8.65 -5.78 9.03
CA ALA A 95 9.74 -6.14 8.11
C ALA A 95 11.05 -6.46 8.85
N MET A 96 11.38 -5.72 9.92
CA MET A 96 12.57 -5.99 10.74
C MET A 96 12.45 -7.27 11.56
N LEU A 97 11.26 -7.60 12.05
CA LEU A 97 10.98 -8.83 12.82
C LEU A 97 10.86 -10.07 11.91
N MET A 98 10.64 -9.86 10.61
CA MET A 98 10.50 -10.91 9.63
C MET A 98 11.81 -11.69 9.49
N LYS A 99 11.80 -12.96 9.89
CA LYS A 99 12.98 -13.83 9.81
C LYS A 99 13.27 -14.18 8.35
N LYS A 100 14.52 -14.00 7.91
CA LYS A 100 14.99 -14.35 6.55
C LYS A 100 14.49 -15.74 6.14
N PRO A 101 13.92 -15.91 4.94
CA PRO A 101 13.54 -17.23 4.44
C PRO A 101 14.77 -18.14 4.41
N GLN A 102 14.69 -19.29 5.10
CA GLN A 102 15.82 -20.21 5.30
C GLN A 102 16.02 -21.18 4.12
N HIS A 103 15.38 -20.95 2.97
CA HIS A 103 15.47 -21.83 1.80
C HIS A 103 15.84 -21.05 0.55
N ALA A 104 17.16 -20.85 0.39
CA ALA A 104 17.82 -20.77 -0.90
C ALA A 104 18.49 -22.13 -1.17
#